data_AF-A0A1F9XAK4-F1
#
_entry.id   AF-A0A1F9XAK4-F1
#
_cell.length_a   1.000
_cell.length_b   1.000
_cell.length_c   1.000
_cell.angle_alpha   90.00
_cell.angle_beta   90.00
_cell.angle_gamma   90.00
#
_symmetry.space_group_name_H-M   'P 1'
#
loop_
_entity.id
_entity.type
_entity.pdbx_description
1 polymer ?
#
loop_
_entity_poly.entity_id
_entity_poly.type
_entity_poly.pdbx_seq_one_letter_code
_entity_poly.pdbx_strand_id
1 'polypeptide(L)'
;MWIAVALVSTVLACAYATRLELRRAHYPLHEMQALGIAAAGVQCVIAELQQENNDFIALSQPWKRAAGAYAQSLETAGTLVISVEDEDGKLNLSSAGDELLNRLLMMLNYANRGQFIDSLRDWQDADTVLRPSGAEELYYQACEPPRHCKDAPLDSVEELALIRGNDGQNMPGAILNTVTVYSGGKININTASTDVLAALLEGNYPLAQAVIAARSGPDGIDGTADDTPFKKEDMLKSLAGGELFGRIASQITVRSSFFKVRSVGNTGGAAKTVEAMLEKIGSVIHIRYWREL
;
A
#
# COMPACT_ATOMS: atom_id res chain seq x y z
N MET A 1 -35.07 35.71 -44.35
CA MET A 1 -35.22 34.93 -43.11
C MET A 1 -34.26 33.72 -43.07
N TRP A 2 -34.17 32.89 -44.12
CA TRP A 2 -33.27 31.72 -44.16
C TRP A 2 -31.76 32.03 -44.05
N ILE A 3 -31.31 33.13 -44.65
CA ILE A 3 -29.89 33.54 -44.59
C ILE A 3 -29.45 33.80 -43.13
N ALA A 4 -30.30 34.43 -42.32
CA ALA A 4 -29.98 34.72 -40.92
C ALA A 4 -29.85 33.45 -40.08
N VAL A 5 -30.72 32.45 -40.31
CA VAL A 5 -30.67 31.15 -39.63
C VAL A 5 -29.38 30.40 -39.98
N ALA A 6 -28.99 30.40 -41.26
CA ALA A 6 -27.74 29.78 -41.72
C ALA A 6 -26.48 30.48 -41.17
N LEU A 7 -26.53 31.80 -40.98
CA LEU A 7 -25.42 32.58 -40.44
C LEU A 7 -25.28 32.35 -38.92
N VAL A 8 -26.40 32.29 -38.20
CA VAL A 8 -26.40 31.97 -36.76
C VAL A 8 -25.90 30.55 -36.50
N SER A 9 -26.30 29.57 -37.32
CA SER A 9 -25.85 28.18 -37.15
C SER A 9 -24.35 28.02 -37.40
N THR A 10 -23.80 28.70 -38.41
CA THR A 10 -22.36 28.66 -38.70
C THR A 10 -21.53 29.37 -37.62
N VAL A 11 -22.00 30.52 -37.11
CA VAL A 11 -21.35 31.20 -35.98
C VAL A 11 -21.38 30.33 -34.71
N LEU A 12 -22.50 29.68 -34.40
CA LEU A 12 -22.60 28.76 -33.26
C LEU A 12 -21.68 27.54 -33.43
N ALA A 13 -21.62 26.94 -34.62
CA ALA A 13 -20.74 25.81 -34.91
C ALA A 13 -19.25 26.22 -34.77
N CYS A 14 -18.88 27.40 -35.26
CA CYS A 14 -17.52 27.94 -35.14
C CYS A 14 -17.17 28.28 -33.68
N ALA A 15 -18.08 28.88 -32.92
CA ALA A 15 -17.91 29.14 -31.49
C ALA A 15 -17.78 27.84 -30.67
N TYR A 16 -18.51 26.79 -31.07
CA TYR A 16 -18.39 25.47 -30.47
C TYR A 16 -17.05 24.80 -30.81
N ALA A 17 -16.64 24.82 -32.08
CA ALA A 17 -15.37 24.26 -32.53
C ALA A 17 -14.17 24.96 -31.88
N THR A 18 -14.15 26.29 -31.86
CA THR A 18 -13.10 27.08 -31.18
C THR A 18 -13.05 26.81 -29.68
N ARG A 19 -14.20 26.68 -28.99
CA ARG A 19 -14.24 26.25 -27.59
C ARG A 19 -13.66 24.85 -27.39
N LEU A 20 -13.95 23.92 -28.31
CA LEU A 20 -13.42 22.55 -28.25
C LEU A 20 -11.91 22.53 -28.49
N GLU A 21 -11.42 23.28 -29.48
CA GLU A 21 -9.99 23.42 -29.79
C GLU A 21 -9.22 24.08 -28.64
N LEU A 22 -9.76 25.15 -28.05
CA LEU A 22 -9.16 25.77 -26.87
C LEU A 22 -9.12 24.79 -25.69
N ARG A 23 -10.18 24.01 -25.44
CA ARG A 23 -10.15 22.97 -24.40
C ARG A 23 -9.07 21.91 -24.69
N ARG A 24 -8.94 21.47 -25.94
CA ARG A 24 -7.90 20.51 -26.37
C ARG A 24 -6.48 21.09 -26.24
N ALA A 25 -6.29 22.39 -26.46
CA ALA A 25 -5.00 23.04 -26.34
C ALA A 25 -4.55 23.21 -24.87
N HIS A 26 -5.49 23.45 -23.94
CA HIS A 26 -5.17 23.63 -22.52
C HIS A 26 -5.07 22.31 -21.75
N TYR A 27 -5.70 21.24 -22.23
CA TYR A 27 -5.74 19.95 -21.53
C TYR A 27 -4.35 19.34 -21.30
N PRO A 28 -3.42 19.29 -22.28
CA PRO A 28 -2.08 18.78 -22.05
C PRO A 28 -1.29 19.56 -21.01
N LEU A 29 -1.46 20.89 -20.97
CA LEU A 29 -0.83 21.74 -19.95
C LEU A 29 -1.36 21.41 -18.55
N HIS A 30 -2.68 21.33 -18.38
CA HIS A 30 -3.29 20.99 -17.10
C HIS A 30 -2.92 19.56 -16.65
N GLU A 31 -2.79 18.61 -17.59
CA GLU A 31 -2.29 17.27 -17.27
C GLU A 31 -0.83 17.29 -16.78
N MET A 32 0.05 18.03 -17.45
CA MET A 32 1.45 18.17 -17.02
C MET A 32 1.54 18.88 -15.66
N GLN A 33 0.71 19.91 -15.42
CA GLN A 33 0.65 20.58 -14.13
C GLN A 33 0.12 19.66 -13.02
N ALA A 34 -0.94 18.89 -13.29
CA ALA A 34 -1.49 17.90 -12.37
C ALA A 34 -0.45 16.82 -12.02
N LEU A 35 0.30 16.34 -13.02
CA LEU A 35 1.40 15.40 -12.82
C LEU A 35 2.52 16.02 -11.99
N GLY A 36 2.91 17.26 -12.26
CA GLY A 36 3.91 18.00 -11.48
C GLY A 36 3.50 18.15 -10.00
N ILE A 37 2.22 18.45 -9.75
CA ILE A 37 1.66 18.50 -8.40
C ILE A 37 1.71 17.12 -7.73
N ALA A 38 1.30 16.07 -8.44
CA ALA A 38 1.34 14.70 -7.92
C ALA A 38 2.78 14.28 -7.58
N ALA A 39 3.73 14.55 -8.46
CA ALA A 39 5.15 14.26 -8.24
C ALA A 39 5.72 15.05 -7.04
N ALA A 40 5.32 16.31 -6.87
CA ALA A 40 5.71 17.11 -5.71
C ALA A 40 5.25 16.49 -4.39
N GLY A 41 4.06 15.89 -4.34
CA GLY A 41 3.59 15.18 -3.14
C GLY A 41 4.48 14.01 -2.74
N VAL A 42 5.04 13.25 -3.70
CA VAL A 42 6.02 12.20 -3.39
C VAL A 42 7.31 12.80 -2.82
N GLN A 43 7.78 13.92 -3.39
CA GLN A 43 8.98 14.62 -2.90
C GLN A 43 8.80 15.18 -1.48
N CYS A 44 7.60 15.69 -1.16
CA CYS A 44 7.27 16.10 0.20
C CYS A 44 7.42 14.94 1.19
N VAL A 45 6.86 13.77 0.88
CA VAL A 45 7.00 12.58 1.74
C VAL A 45 8.46 12.13 1.85
N ILE A 46 9.23 12.17 0.77
CA ILE A 46 10.67 11.88 0.80
C ILE A 46 11.38 12.83 1.78
N ALA A 47 11.09 14.13 1.73
CA ALA A 47 11.70 15.12 2.61
C ALA A 47 11.34 14.88 4.09
N GLU A 48 10.08 14.56 4.40
CA GLU A 48 9.66 14.22 5.77
C GLU A 48 10.36 12.94 6.26
N LEU A 49 10.42 11.89 5.44
CA LEU A 49 11.10 10.64 5.78
C LEU A 49 12.63 10.82 5.93
N GLN A 50 13.25 11.74 5.21
CA GLN A 50 14.67 12.08 5.37
C GLN A 50 14.96 12.78 6.69
N GLN A 51 14.01 13.59 7.19
CA GLN A 51 14.11 14.28 8.48
C GLN A 51 13.75 13.36 9.65
N GLU A 52 13.08 12.23 9.38
CA GLU A 52 12.69 11.24 10.37
C GLU A 52 13.90 10.44 10.89
N ASN A 53 14.43 10.91 12.02
CA ASN A 53 15.61 10.39 12.70
C ASN A 53 15.29 9.67 14.02
N ASN A 54 14.01 9.38 14.29
CA ASN A 54 13.64 8.60 15.46
C ASN A 54 14.11 7.14 15.35
N ASP A 55 14.36 6.52 16.50
CA ASP A 55 14.71 5.09 16.59
C ASP A 55 13.55 4.13 16.29
N PHE A 56 12.36 4.68 16.01
CA PHE A 56 11.13 3.98 15.70
C PHE A 56 10.32 4.75 14.64
N ILE A 57 9.42 4.04 13.96
CA ILE A 57 8.43 4.59 13.02
C ILE A 57 7.04 4.33 13.57
N ALA A 58 6.18 5.36 13.57
CA ALA A 58 4.81 5.30 14.09
C ALA A 58 3.85 6.20 13.29
N LEU A 59 2.54 5.95 13.39
CA LEU A 59 1.51 6.66 12.62
C LEU A 59 1.31 8.13 13.02
N SER A 60 1.73 8.53 14.22
CA SER A 60 1.66 9.92 14.70
C SER A 60 2.75 10.84 14.13
N GLN A 61 3.71 10.29 13.39
CA GLN A 61 4.83 11.06 12.86
C GLN A 61 4.44 11.90 11.62
N PRO A 62 5.20 12.98 11.31
CA PRO A 62 4.89 13.90 10.22
C PRO A 62 4.70 13.25 8.85
N TRP A 63 5.50 12.22 8.52
CA TRP A 63 5.43 11.49 7.25
C TRP A 63 4.03 10.92 6.95
N LYS A 64 3.26 10.55 8.00
CA LYS A 64 1.89 10.03 7.87
C LYS A 64 0.85 11.15 7.80
N ARG A 65 1.10 12.27 8.50
CA ARG A 65 0.21 13.45 8.59
C ARG A 65 0.26 14.36 7.36
N ALA A 66 1.32 14.22 6.55
CA ALA A 66 1.50 14.86 5.24
C ALA A 66 0.25 14.83 4.34
N ALA A 67 -0.60 13.81 4.46
CA ALA A 67 -1.83 13.65 3.68
C ALA A 67 -2.77 14.89 3.69
N GLY A 68 -2.90 15.57 4.85
CA GLY A 68 -3.83 16.70 5.01
C GLY A 68 -3.18 18.08 4.90
N ALA A 69 -1.91 18.22 5.29
CA ALA A 69 -1.25 19.52 5.43
C ALA A 69 -0.86 20.15 4.08
N TYR A 70 -0.41 19.35 3.09
CA TYR A 70 0.05 19.89 1.81
C TYR A 70 -1.09 20.37 0.90
N ALA A 71 -2.31 19.86 1.09
CA ALA A 71 -3.50 20.26 0.34
C ALA A 71 -3.79 21.77 0.43
N GLN A 72 -3.46 22.40 1.57
CA GLN A 72 -3.67 23.85 1.80
C GLN A 72 -2.64 24.75 1.12
N SER A 73 -1.45 24.23 0.74
CA SER A 73 -0.33 25.06 0.26
C SER A 73 -0.40 25.40 -1.24
N LEU A 74 -1.31 24.78 -1.99
CA LEU A 74 -1.37 24.87 -3.45
C LEU A 74 -2.61 25.61 -3.98
N GLU A 75 -3.34 26.35 -3.14
CA GLU A 75 -4.63 26.97 -3.52
C GLU A 75 -4.60 27.77 -4.84
N THR A 76 -3.45 28.32 -5.25
CA THR A 76 -3.28 29.04 -6.53
C THR A 76 -2.89 28.16 -7.72
N ALA A 77 -2.43 26.91 -7.51
CA ALA A 77 -1.91 26.00 -8.54
C ALA A 77 -2.75 24.72 -8.72
N GLY A 78 -3.49 24.28 -7.70
CA GLY A 78 -4.30 23.06 -7.74
C GLY A 78 -4.52 22.45 -6.35
N THR A 79 -5.04 21.23 -6.28
CA THR A 79 -5.14 20.47 -5.02
C THR A 79 -4.23 19.25 -5.06
N LEU A 80 -3.68 18.90 -3.89
CA LEU A 80 -2.79 17.77 -3.68
C LEU A 80 -3.35 16.89 -2.57
N VAL A 81 -3.55 15.61 -2.86
CA VAL A 81 -3.99 14.60 -1.89
C VAL A 81 -2.93 13.52 -1.84
N ILE A 82 -2.35 13.29 -0.65
CA ILE A 82 -1.32 12.28 -0.44
C ILE A 82 -1.86 11.20 0.49
N SER A 83 -1.55 9.94 0.21
CA SER A 83 -1.68 8.83 1.13
C SER A 83 -0.33 8.15 1.25
N VAL A 84 0.10 7.87 2.48
CA VAL A 84 1.33 7.13 2.76
C VAL A 84 0.98 5.93 3.61
N GLU A 85 1.46 4.76 3.22
CA GLU A 85 1.32 3.50 3.96
C GLU A 85 2.70 2.98 4.32
N ASP A 86 2.84 2.48 5.55
CA ASP A 86 4.02 1.74 5.98
C ASP A 86 3.84 0.27 5.62
N GLU A 87 4.71 -0.24 4.76
CA GLU A 87 4.66 -1.63 4.29
C GLU A 87 5.24 -2.60 5.32
N ASP A 88 6.11 -2.14 6.22
CA ASP A 88 6.64 -2.98 7.30
C ASP A 88 5.58 -3.25 8.38
N GLY A 89 4.46 -2.52 8.41
CA GLY A 89 3.30 -2.87 9.22
C GLY A 89 2.51 -4.08 8.68
N LYS A 90 2.81 -4.55 7.47
CA LYS A 90 2.09 -5.63 6.78
C LYS A 90 2.87 -6.94 6.82
N LEU A 91 2.18 -8.04 6.53
CA LEU A 91 2.79 -9.36 6.42
C LEU A 91 3.45 -9.52 5.05
N ASN A 92 4.77 -9.68 5.01
CA ASN A 92 5.48 -9.95 3.77
C ASN A 92 5.23 -11.39 3.28
N LEU A 93 4.67 -11.52 2.08
CA LEU A 93 4.24 -12.81 1.53
C LEU A 93 5.42 -13.75 1.27
N SER A 94 6.58 -13.23 0.90
CA SER A 94 7.77 -14.02 0.58
C SER A 94 8.48 -14.54 1.84
N SER A 95 8.51 -13.76 2.93
CA SER A 95 9.25 -14.13 4.15
C SER A 95 8.38 -14.65 5.29
N ALA A 96 7.07 -14.44 5.26
CA ALA A 96 6.17 -14.94 6.29
C ALA A 96 6.14 -16.46 6.31
N GLY A 97 6.20 -17.07 7.50
CA GLY A 97 5.98 -18.51 7.65
C GLY A 97 4.53 -18.91 7.37
N ASP A 98 4.35 -20.13 6.87
CA ASP A 98 3.03 -20.66 6.44
C ASP A 98 1.99 -20.62 7.58
N GLU A 99 2.42 -20.87 8.82
CA GLU A 99 1.54 -20.81 9.99
C GLU A 99 1.01 -19.40 10.28
N LEU A 100 1.85 -18.37 10.16
CA LEU A 100 1.43 -16.98 10.36
C LEU A 100 0.48 -16.52 9.24
N LEU A 101 0.80 -16.85 7.99
CA LEU A 101 -0.04 -16.55 6.84
C LEU A 101 -1.39 -17.29 6.92
N ASN A 102 -1.38 -18.57 7.28
CA ASN A 102 -2.60 -19.36 7.50
C ASN A 102 -3.48 -18.75 8.58
N ARG A 103 -2.88 -18.29 9.68
CA ARG A 103 -3.62 -17.63 10.76
C ARG A 103 -4.27 -16.33 10.30
N LEU A 104 -3.52 -15.46 9.61
CA LEU A 104 -4.06 -14.22 9.05
C LEU A 104 -5.24 -14.50 8.10
N LEU A 105 -5.06 -15.41 7.15
CA LEU A 105 -6.10 -15.76 6.18
C LEU A 105 -7.32 -16.41 6.84
N MET A 106 -7.13 -17.22 7.87
CA MET A 106 -8.22 -17.79 8.66
C MET A 106 -9.03 -16.69 9.36
N MET A 107 -8.37 -15.71 9.98
CA MET A 107 -9.02 -14.59 10.66
C MET A 107 -9.82 -13.72 9.69
N LEU A 108 -9.32 -13.57 8.47
CA LEU A 108 -10.00 -12.85 7.39
C LEU A 108 -11.04 -13.69 6.63
N ASN A 109 -11.37 -14.89 7.14
CA ASN A 109 -12.34 -15.83 6.56
C ASN A 109 -12.07 -16.20 5.09
N TYR A 110 -10.79 -16.29 4.71
CA TYR A 110 -10.42 -16.70 3.36
C TYR A 110 -10.60 -18.21 3.17
N ALA A 111 -11.53 -18.60 2.30
CA ALA A 111 -11.99 -19.98 2.16
C ALA A 111 -10.89 -20.92 1.64
N ASN A 112 -10.12 -20.49 0.65
CA ASN A 112 -9.13 -21.33 -0.05
C ASN A 112 -7.72 -21.25 0.57
N ARG A 113 -7.60 -20.92 1.86
CA ARG A 113 -6.31 -20.61 2.51
C ARG A 113 -5.21 -21.65 2.31
N GLY A 114 -5.51 -22.95 2.48
CA GLY A 114 -4.50 -24.01 2.37
C GLY A 114 -3.97 -24.15 0.94
N GLN A 115 -4.88 -24.19 -0.03
CA GLN A 115 -4.52 -24.21 -1.45
C GLN A 115 -3.75 -22.96 -1.86
N PHE A 116 -4.21 -21.79 -1.44
CA PHE A 116 -3.53 -20.53 -1.76
C PHE A 116 -2.13 -20.46 -1.18
N ILE A 117 -1.92 -20.90 0.07
CA ILE A 117 -0.58 -20.89 0.68
C ILE A 117 0.35 -21.85 -0.05
N ASP A 118 -0.09 -23.09 -0.32
CA ASP A 118 0.72 -24.05 -1.05
C ASP A 118 1.05 -23.53 -2.45
N SER A 119 0.05 -23.02 -3.19
CA SER A 119 0.26 -22.48 -4.53
C SER A 119 1.06 -21.18 -4.56
N LEU A 120 1.01 -20.36 -3.51
CA LEU A 120 1.88 -19.20 -3.36
C LEU A 120 3.34 -19.62 -3.21
N ARG A 121 3.61 -20.73 -2.53
CA ARG A 121 4.98 -21.22 -2.34
C ARG A 121 5.56 -21.81 -3.60
N ASP A 122 4.80 -22.69 -4.26
CA ASP A 122 5.17 -23.24 -5.57
C ASP A 122 5.32 -22.12 -6.63
N TRP A 123 4.59 -21.00 -6.51
CA TRP A 123 4.77 -19.85 -7.41
C TRP A 123 6.12 -19.13 -7.24
N GLN A 124 6.73 -19.24 -6.06
CA GLN A 124 7.91 -18.46 -5.66
C GLN A 124 9.21 -19.25 -5.63
N ASP A 125 9.16 -20.56 -5.35
CA ASP A 125 10.34 -21.40 -5.31
C ASP A 125 10.80 -21.81 -6.71
N ALA A 126 12.08 -22.18 -6.83
CA ALA A 126 12.72 -22.45 -8.12
C ALA A 126 12.77 -23.94 -8.46
N ASP A 127 12.19 -24.78 -7.60
CA ASP A 127 12.10 -26.20 -7.85
C ASP A 127 10.77 -26.52 -8.57
N THR A 128 10.45 -27.81 -8.70
CA THR A 128 9.21 -28.23 -9.37
C THR A 128 8.45 -29.21 -8.47
N VAL A 129 8.68 -29.15 -7.16
CA VAL A 129 8.14 -30.08 -6.17
C VAL A 129 6.80 -29.56 -5.71
N LEU A 130 5.76 -30.04 -6.37
CA LEU A 130 4.38 -29.71 -6.05
C LEU A 130 4.03 -29.98 -4.57
N ARG A 131 3.57 -28.94 -3.87
CA ARG A 131 2.99 -29.06 -2.53
C ARG A 131 1.63 -29.76 -2.53
N PRO A 132 1.15 -30.29 -1.38
CA PRO A 132 -0.06 -31.12 -1.32
C PRO A 132 -1.30 -30.51 -1.98
N SER A 133 -1.53 -29.21 -1.80
CA SER A 133 -2.62 -28.46 -2.45
C SER A 133 -2.12 -27.40 -3.44
N GLY A 134 -0.84 -27.48 -3.82
CA GLY A 134 -0.12 -26.48 -4.58
C GLY A 134 -0.41 -26.46 -6.07
N ALA A 135 0.36 -25.66 -6.80
CA ALA A 135 0.24 -25.51 -8.25
C ALA A 135 1.55 -25.07 -8.86
N GLU A 136 1.96 -25.80 -9.88
CA GLU A 136 3.22 -25.65 -10.62
C GLU A 136 2.94 -25.42 -12.11
N GLU A 137 3.99 -25.38 -12.91
CA GLU A 137 3.96 -25.16 -14.36
C GLU A 137 2.83 -25.90 -15.10
N LEU A 138 2.62 -27.20 -14.82
CA LEU A 138 1.57 -28.00 -15.49
C LEU A 138 0.15 -27.48 -15.21
N TYR A 139 -0.11 -26.95 -14.01
CA TYR A 139 -1.41 -26.38 -13.67
C TYR A 139 -1.63 -25.05 -14.43
N TYR A 140 -0.60 -24.19 -14.46
CA TYR A 140 -0.70 -22.87 -15.04
C TYR A 140 -0.75 -22.90 -16.58
N GLN A 141 -0.07 -23.84 -17.23
CA GLN A 141 -0.17 -24.07 -18.68
C GLN A 141 -1.56 -24.56 -19.11
N ALA A 142 -2.30 -25.23 -18.21
CA ALA A 142 -3.65 -25.71 -18.47
C ALA A 142 -4.73 -24.65 -18.18
N CYS A 143 -4.36 -23.48 -17.64
CA CYS A 143 -5.29 -22.37 -17.43
C CYS A 143 -5.65 -21.70 -18.77
N GLU A 144 -6.75 -20.94 -18.78
CA GLU A 144 -7.17 -20.14 -19.94
C GLU A 144 -7.22 -18.65 -19.55
N PRO A 145 -6.35 -17.79 -20.09
CA PRO A 145 -5.25 -18.12 -21.01
C PRO A 145 -4.11 -18.89 -20.31
N PRO A 146 -3.34 -19.72 -21.06
CA PRO A 146 -2.16 -20.40 -20.53
C PRO A 146 -1.13 -19.40 -20.00
N ARG A 147 -0.51 -19.73 -18.88
CA ARG A 147 0.56 -18.93 -18.27
C ARG A 147 1.62 -19.82 -17.66
N HIS A 148 2.80 -19.25 -17.46
CA HIS A 148 3.90 -19.93 -16.79
C HIS A 148 3.83 -19.72 -15.29
N CYS A 149 4.29 -20.71 -14.53
CA CYS A 149 4.70 -20.48 -13.16
C CYS A 149 5.88 -19.50 -13.15
N LYS A 150 5.99 -18.68 -12.11
CA LYS A 150 6.99 -17.62 -12.08
C LYS A 150 8.35 -18.13 -11.61
N ASP A 151 8.35 -19.09 -10.69
CA ASP A 151 9.52 -19.71 -10.08
C ASP A 151 10.51 -18.68 -9.49
N ALA A 152 9.96 -17.57 -8.99
CA ALA A 152 10.72 -16.42 -8.49
C ALA A 152 9.88 -15.55 -7.53
N PRO A 153 10.52 -14.68 -6.72
CA PRO A 153 9.81 -13.76 -5.84
C PRO A 153 8.76 -12.91 -6.55
N LEU A 154 7.72 -12.52 -5.80
CA LEU A 154 6.70 -11.61 -6.30
C LEU A 154 7.30 -10.21 -6.51
N ASP A 155 6.99 -9.60 -7.66
CA ASP A 155 7.30 -8.20 -7.98
C ASP A 155 6.21 -7.27 -7.44
N SER A 156 4.96 -7.75 -7.40
CA SER A 156 3.80 -6.99 -6.94
C SER A 156 2.74 -7.86 -6.24
N VAL A 157 1.85 -7.20 -5.50
CA VAL A 157 0.72 -7.88 -4.82
C VAL A 157 -0.37 -8.25 -5.84
N GLU A 158 -0.44 -7.55 -6.97
CA GLU A 158 -1.38 -7.83 -8.05
C GLU A 158 -1.18 -9.22 -8.67
N GLU A 159 0.03 -9.79 -8.57
CA GLU A 159 0.31 -11.17 -9.00
C GLU A 159 -0.50 -12.22 -8.25
N LEU A 160 -1.05 -11.90 -7.06
CA LEU A 160 -1.93 -12.81 -6.33
C LEU A 160 -3.21 -13.17 -7.11
N ALA A 161 -3.60 -12.37 -8.11
CA ALA A 161 -4.69 -12.72 -9.02
C ALA A 161 -4.36 -13.92 -9.94
N LEU A 162 -3.07 -14.22 -10.13
CA LEU A 162 -2.59 -15.29 -10.99
C LEU A 162 -2.47 -16.63 -10.28
N ILE A 163 -2.32 -16.61 -8.95
CA ILE A 163 -2.05 -17.79 -8.13
C ILE A 163 -3.35 -18.56 -7.88
N ARG A 164 -3.24 -19.89 -7.96
CA ARG A 164 -4.34 -20.81 -7.67
C ARG A 164 -4.90 -20.60 -6.26
N GLY A 165 -6.22 -20.72 -6.13
CA GLY A 165 -6.95 -20.48 -4.88
C GLY A 165 -7.55 -19.07 -4.83
N ASN A 166 -6.98 -18.13 -5.59
CA ASN A 166 -7.64 -16.87 -5.93
C ASN A 166 -8.32 -16.94 -7.31
N ASP A 167 -7.84 -17.80 -8.22
CA ASP A 167 -8.48 -18.23 -9.47
C ASP A 167 -9.08 -17.09 -10.34
N GLY A 168 -8.35 -15.97 -10.44
CA GLY A 168 -8.77 -14.80 -11.21
C GLY A 168 -9.83 -13.92 -10.52
N GLN A 169 -10.19 -14.22 -9.27
CA GLN A 169 -10.93 -13.29 -8.44
C GLN A 169 -9.99 -12.19 -7.92
N ASN A 170 -10.56 -11.00 -7.67
CA ASN A 170 -9.83 -9.97 -6.95
C ASN A 170 -9.63 -10.44 -5.52
N MET A 171 -8.37 -10.50 -5.08
CA MET A 171 -8.06 -10.78 -3.68
C MET A 171 -8.83 -9.78 -2.80
N PRO A 172 -9.51 -10.24 -1.73
CA PRO A 172 -10.27 -9.35 -0.85
C PRO A 172 -9.43 -8.17 -0.38
N GLY A 173 -9.98 -6.95 -0.44
CA GLY A 173 -9.29 -5.73 -0.04
C GLY A 173 -8.77 -5.78 1.41
N ALA A 174 -9.46 -6.48 2.30
CA ALA A 174 -9.00 -6.74 3.67
C ALA A 174 -7.65 -7.50 3.70
N ILE A 175 -7.43 -8.44 2.77
CA ILE A 175 -6.15 -9.13 2.67
C ILE A 175 -5.10 -8.24 2.01
N LEU A 176 -5.45 -7.56 0.93
CA LEU A 176 -4.52 -6.63 0.24
C LEU A 176 -3.99 -5.53 1.16
N ASN A 177 -4.77 -5.11 2.15
CA ASN A 177 -4.36 -4.10 3.13
C ASN A 177 -3.49 -4.66 4.28
N THR A 178 -3.35 -5.99 4.38
CA THR A 178 -2.60 -6.66 5.45
C THR A 178 -1.34 -7.36 4.97
N VAL A 179 -1.11 -7.45 3.65
CA VAL A 179 0.02 -8.15 3.05
C VAL A 179 0.85 -7.23 2.16
N THR A 180 2.12 -7.61 1.95
CA THR A 180 3.04 -6.88 1.07
C THR A 180 4.05 -7.82 0.42
N VAL A 181 4.72 -7.34 -0.62
CA VAL A 181 5.92 -7.97 -1.21
C VAL A 181 7.20 -7.22 -0.82
N TYR A 182 7.09 -6.01 -0.28
CA TYR A 182 8.20 -5.16 0.15
C TYR A 182 8.25 -5.10 1.68
N SER A 183 9.35 -5.53 2.30
CA SER A 183 9.56 -5.34 3.74
C SER A 183 11.03 -5.50 4.13
N GLY A 184 11.39 -5.02 5.31
CA GLY A 184 12.61 -5.34 6.03
C GLY A 184 12.60 -6.72 6.71
N GLY A 185 11.57 -7.54 6.47
CA GLY A 185 11.43 -8.91 6.96
C GLY A 185 10.80 -9.06 8.35
N LYS A 186 10.55 -7.95 9.05
CA LYS A 186 9.89 -7.93 10.37
C LYS A 186 8.69 -6.98 10.35
N ILE A 187 7.74 -7.22 11.25
CA ILE A 187 6.49 -6.48 11.36
C ILE A 187 6.65 -5.30 12.32
N ASN A 188 6.41 -4.08 11.85
CA ASN A 188 6.38 -2.89 12.69
C ASN A 188 5.11 -2.84 13.54
N ILE A 189 5.27 -3.06 14.85
CA ILE A 189 4.14 -3.10 15.80
C ILE A 189 3.48 -1.73 16.04
N ASN A 190 4.11 -0.64 15.61
CA ASN A 190 3.55 0.72 15.72
C ASN A 190 2.64 1.10 14.55
N THR A 191 2.66 0.34 13.46
CA THR A 191 1.89 0.64 12.23
C THR A 191 1.05 -0.53 11.76
N ALA A 192 1.34 -1.75 12.23
CA ALA A 192 0.56 -2.94 11.92
C ALA A 192 -0.92 -2.80 12.29
N SER A 193 -1.80 -3.31 11.44
CA SER A 193 -3.23 -3.33 11.68
C SER A 193 -3.62 -4.34 12.77
N THR A 194 -4.84 -4.24 13.28
CA THR A 194 -5.37 -5.19 14.28
C THR A 194 -5.29 -6.63 13.79
N ASP A 195 -5.60 -6.88 12.51
CA ASP A 195 -5.60 -8.23 11.96
C ASP A 195 -4.18 -8.81 11.86
N VAL A 196 -3.20 -8.00 11.44
CA VAL A 196 -1.79 -8.41 11.40
C VAL A 196 -1.27 -8.65 12.82
N LEU A 197 -1.56 -7.76 13.77
CA LEU A 197 -1.18 -7.92 15.16
C LEU A 197 -1.82 -9.17 15.78
N ALA A 198 -3.10 -9.42 15.53
CA ALA A 198 -3.77 -10.58 16.07
C ALA A 198 -3.22 -11.89 15.46
N ALA A 199 -2.90 -11.91 14.16
CA ALA A 199 -2.23 -13.04 13.53
C ALA A 199 -0.83 -13.27 14.14
N LEU A 200 -0.05 -12.22 14.36
CA LEU A 200 1.26 -12.29 15.03
C LEU A 200 1.13 -12.81 16.48
N LEU A 201 0.11 -12.35 17.21
CA LEU A 201 -0.17 -12.70 18.60
C LEU A 201 -1.02 -13.98 18.74
N GLU A 202 -0.78 -14.97 17.88
CA GLU A 202 -1.38 -16.31 17.96
C GLU A 202 -2.91 -16.32 17.96
N GLY A 203 -3.54 -15.35 17.28
CA GLY A 203 -4.99 -15.20 17.17
C GLY A 203 -5.63 -14.43 18.33
N ASN A 204 -4.83 -13.85 19.23
CA ASN A 204 -5.32 -13.10 20.38
C ASN A 204 -5.77 -11.68 19.97
N TYR A 205 -6.99 -11.58 19.47
CA TYR A 205 -7.60 -10.31 19.06
C TYR A 205 -7.73 -9.29 20.21
N PRO A 206 -8.15 -9.67 21.44
CA PRO A 206 -8.16 -8.75 22.58
C PRO A 206 -6.78 -8.17 22.91
N LEU A 207 -5.72 -8.99 22.81
CA LEU A 207 -4.36 -8.51 23.01
C LEU A 207 -3.92 -7.58 21.88
N ALA A 208 -4.25 -7.86 20.63
CA ALA A 208 -3.99 -6.95 19.51
C ALA A 208 -4.66 -5.58 19.71
N GLN A 209 -5.91 -5.57 20.19
CA GLN A 209 -6.60 -4.32 20.56
C GLN A 209 -5.91 -3.61 21.73
N ALA A 210 -5.41 -4.34 22.73
CA ALA A 210 -4.65 -3.76 23.83
C ALA A 210 -3.32 -3.15 23.37
N VAL A 211 -2.66 -3.74 22.37
CA VAL A 211 -1.46 -3.17 21.73
C VAL A 211 -1.79 -1.88 21.01
N ILE A 212 -2.90 -1.83 20.26
CA ILE A 212 -3.35 -0.60 19.58
C ILE A 212 -3.69 0.47 20.62
N ALA A 213 -4.48 0.14 21.65
CA ALA A 213 -4.84 1.07 22.71
C ALA A 213 -3.61 1.60 23.47
N ALA A 214 -2.58 0.77 23.65
CA ALA A 214 -1.33 1.20 24.26
C ALA A 214 -0.52 2.16 23.39
N ARG A 215 -0.59 2.05 22.05
CA ARG A 215 0.14 2.95 21.13
C ARG A 215 -0.65 4.21 20.74
N SER A 216 -1.98 4.16 20.71
CA SER A 216 -2.84 5.30 20.35
C SER A 216 -3.10 6.27 21.50
N GLY A 217 -2.71 5.93 22.73
CA GLY A 217 -2.80 6.87 23.85
C GLY A 217 -4.23 7.15 24.34
N PRO A 218 -4.43 8.26 25.07
CA PRO A 218 -5.68 8.55 25.79
C PRO A 218 -6.95 8.69 24.94
N ASP A 219 -6.86 9.23 23.71
CA ASP A 219 -8.03 9.40 22.84
C ASP A 219 -8.46 8.10 22.13
N GLY A 220 -7.58 7.10 22.10
CA GLY A 220 -7.81 5.80 21.49
C GLY A 220 -7.77 5.81 19.96
N ILE A 221 -7.35 6.90 19.33
CA ILE A 221 -7.30 7.10 17.88
C ILE A 221 -5.85 7.07 17.44
N ASP A 222 -5.48 6.07 16.64
CA ASP A 222 -4.11 5.92 16.15
C ASP A 222 -3.72 7.04 15.18
N GLY A 223 -2.49 7.54 15.29
CA GLY A 223 -1.96 8.61 14.44
C GLY A 223 -2.16 10.03 14.98
N THR A 224 -2.63 10.20 16.21
CA THR A 224 -2.92 11.50 16.85
C THR A 224 -1.75 11.97 17.73
N ALA A 225 -1.81 13.22 18.19
CA ALA A 225 -0.66 13.87 18.82
C ALA A 225 -0.35 13.30 20.22
N ASP A 226 -1.32 12.61 20.82
CA ASP A 226 -1.24 11.96 22.12
C ASP A 226 -0.86 10.47 22.06
N ASP A 227 -0.64 9.92 20.86
CA ASP A 227 -0.08 8.57 20.67
C ASP A 227 1.17 8.34 21.55
N THR A 228 1.24 7.16 22.15
CA THR A 228 2.40 6.68 22.92
C THR A 228 3.03 5.44 22.25
N PRO A 229 3.68 5.59 21.08
CA PRO A 229 4.19 4.46 20.31
C PRO A 229 5.32 3.72 21.04
N PHE A 230 5.49 2.46 20.67
CA PHE A 230 6.56 1.62 21.20
C PHE A 230 7.92 2.07 20.65
N LYS A 231 8.78 2.59 21.52
CA LYS A 231 10.16 2.98 21.21
C LYS A 231 11.14 1.82 21.09
N LYS A 232 10.78 0.65 21.63
CA LYS A 232 11.56 -0.60 21.62
C LYS A 232 10.62 -1.79 21.61
N GLU A 233 11.04 -2.87 20.95
CA GLU A 233 10.30 -4.12 20.80
C GLU A 233 10.00 -4.75 22.16
N ASP A 234 10.98 -4.73 23.09
CA ASP A 234 10.86 -5.31 24.43
C ASP A 234 9.69 -4.75 25.25
N MET A 235 9.20 -3.55 24.93
CA MET A 235 8.06 -2.95 25.62
C MET A 235 6.76 -3.73 25.37
N LEU A 236 6.67 -4.48 24.27
CA LEU A 236 5.52 -5.37 24.01
C LEU A 236 5.41 -6.49 25.06
N LYS A 237 6.51 -6.86 25.72
CA LYS A 237 6.54 -7.93 26.74
C LYS A 237 5.64 -7.66 27.93
N SER A 238 5.39 -6.39 28.28
CA SER A 238 4.49 -6.03 29.38
C SER A 238 3.03 -6.37 29.08
N LEU A 239 2.65 -6.39 27.80
CA LEU A 239 1.31 -6.72 27.32
C LEU A 239 1.19 -8.21 26.96
N ALA A 240 2.15 -8.72 26.18
CA ALA A 240 2.11 -10.08 25.65
C ALA A 240 2.56 -11.16 26.64
N GLY A 241 3.28 -10.77 27.70
CA GLY A 241 3.95 -11.71 28.59
C GLY A 241 5.24 -12.28 27.98
N GLY A 242 6.12 -12.81 28.83
CA GLY A 242 7.47 -13.24 28.43
C GLY A 242 7.50 -14.44 27.48
N GLU A 243 6.55 -15.37 27.61
CA GLU A 243 6.51 -16.60 26.82
C GLU A 243 6.12 -16.32 25.36
N LEU A 244 5.01 -15.60 25.15
CA LEU A 244 4.55 -15.19 23.82
C LEU A 244 5.58 -14.26 23.17
N PHE A 245 6.10 -13.27 23.92
CA PHE A 245 7.14 -12.39 23.42
C PHE A 245 8.36 -13.17 22.90
N GLY A 246 8.81 -14.20 23.64
CA GLY A 246 9.95 -15.03 23.22
C GLY A 246 9.76 -15.72 21.87
N ARG A 247 8.52 -16.07 21.50
CA ARG A 247 8.20 -16.72 20.20
C ARG A 247 8.12 -15.73 19.04
N ILE A 248 7.68 -14.50 19.30
CA ILE A 248 7.44 -13.48 18.27
C ILE A 248 8.57 -12.44 18.14
N ALA A 249 9.50 -12.37 19.11
CA ALA A 249 10.54 -11.34 19.16
C ALA A 249 11.40 -11.25 17.88
N SER A 250 11.62 -12.37 17.18
CA SER A 250 12.34 -12.41 15.92
C SER A 250 11.57 -11.82 14.73
N GLN A 251 10.24 -11.72 14.85
CA GLN A 251 9.32 -11.32 13.79
C GLN A 251 8.87 -9.86 13.91
N ILE A 252 9.21 -9.16 14.99
CA ILE A 252 8.76 -7.79 15.27
C ILE A 252 9.88 -6.76 15.21
N THR A 253 9.51 -5.53 14.90
CA THR A 253 10.35 -4.34 14.89
C THR A 253 9.53 -3.14 15.35
N VAL A 254 10.19 -2.06 15.74
CA VAL A 254 9.56 -0.73 15.88
C VAL A 254 9.95 0.23 14.75
N ARG A 255 10.75 -0.23 13.78
CA ARG A 255 11.28 0.53 12.66
C ARG A 255 10.69 0.06 11.33
N SER A 256 10.73 0.95 10.34
CA SER A 256 10.34 0.66 8.96
C SER A 256 11.36 1.17 7.96
N SER A 257 11.45 0.46 6.86
CA SER A 257 12.25 0.76 5.68
C SER A 257 11.37 1.02 4.46
N PHE A 258 10.19 0.41 4.32
CA PHE A 258 9.39 0.49 3.09
C PHE A 258 8.11 1.29 3.26
N PHE A 259 7.88 2.24 2.35
CA PHE A 259 6.73 3.14 2.37
C PHE A 259 6.09 3.24 1.00
N LYS A 260 4.80 2.97 0.91
CA LYS A 260 4.01 3.17 -0.31
C LYS A 260 3.39 4.56 -0.28
N VAL A 261 3.69 5.37 -1.28
CA VAL A 261 3.13 6.72 -1.44
C VAL A 261 2.20 6.74 -2.64
N ARG A 262 0.98 7.21 -2.44
CA ARG A 262 0.03 7.54 -3.50
C ARG A 262 -0.28 9.03 -3.42
N SER A 263 0.03 9.76 -4.48
CA SER A 263 -0.13 11.21 -4.56
C SER A 263 -1.00 11.58 -5.75
N VAL A 264 -2.04 12.38 -5.52
CA VAL A 264 -3.00 12.82 -6.54
C VAL A 264 -2.93 14.33 -6.66
N GLY A 265 -2.54 14.80 -7.84
CA GLY A 265 -2.55 16.22 -8.20
C GLY A 265 -3.75 16.53 -9.07
N ASN A 266 -4.46 17.62 -8.76
CA ASN A 266 -5.62 18.08 -9.51
C ASN A 266 -5.50 19.56 -9.84
N THR A 267 -5.63 19.93 -11.10
CA THR A 267 -5.67 21.33 -11.52
C THR A 267 -6.41 21.49 -12.85
N GLY A 268 -7.14 22.59 -13.00
CA GLY A 268 -7.79 22.94 -14.27
C GLY A 268 -8.72 21.87 -14.85
N GLY A 269 -9.26 20.96 -14.02
CA GLY A 269 -10.11 19.83 -14.42
C GLY A 269 -9.37 18.56 -14.84
N ALA A 270 -8.04 18.54 -14.79
CA ALA A 270 -7.22 17.35 -14.97
C ALA A 270 -6.79 16.79 -13.60
N ALA A 271 -6.76 15.47 -13.47
CA ALA A 271 -6.22 14.78 -12.31
C ALA A 271 -5.20 13.74 -12.76
N LYS A 272 -4.04 13.69 -12.09
CA LYS A 272 -3.00 12.68 -12.31
C LYS A 272 -2.61 12.07 -10.99
N THR A 273 -2.34 10.76 -11.01
CA THR A 273 -1.91 10.04 -9.81
C THR A 273 -0.50 9.53 -10.03
N VAL A 274 0.35 9.68 -9.02
CA VAL A 274 1.65 9.04 -8.93
C VAL A 274 1.60 8.06 -7.77
N GLU A 275 2.06 6.84 -8.01
CA GLU A 275 2.33 5.84 -6.99
C GLU A 275 3.82 5.52 -6.97
N ALA A 276 4.43 5.54 -5.78
CA ALA A 276 5.84 5.25 -5.60
C ALA A 276 6.05 4.33 -4.39
N MET A 277 6.93 3.34 -4.55
CA MET A 277 7.48 2.58 -3.42
C MET A 277 8.82 3.18 -3.03
N LEU A 278 8.91 3.63 -1.80
CA LEU A 278 10.10 4.22 -1.22
C LEU A 278 10.75 3.20 -0.29
N GLU A 279 12.08 3.16 -0.32
CA GLU A 279 12.89 2.43 0.65
C GLU A 279 13.85 3.38 1.36
N LYS A 280 13.79 3.40 2.67
CA LYS A 280 14.64 4.18 3.57
C LYS A 280 15.82 3.33 4.02
N ILE A 281 17.02 3.73 3.61
CA ILE A 281 18.29 3.16 4.07
C ILE A 281 19.05 4.26 4.83
N GLY A 282 18.97 4.21 6.16
CA GLY A 282 19.49 5.28 7.02
C GLY A 282 18.71 6.59 6.80
N SER A 283 19.38 7.61 6.27
CA SER A 283 18.79 8.91 5.90
C SER A 283 18.56 9.05 4.39
N VAL A 284 18.90 8.04 3.59
CA VAL A 284 18.74 8.06 2.13
C VAL A 284 17.44 7.35 1.77
N ILE A 285 16.67 7.96 0.87
CA ILE A 285 15.43 7.38 0.33
C ILE A 285 15.67 6.97 -1.12
N HIS A 286 15.47 5.69 -1.41
CA HIS A 286 15.51 5.13 -2.76
C HIS A 286 14.09 4.91 -3.26
N ILE A 287 13.83 5.32 -4.51
CA ILE A 287 12.57 5.00 -5.18
C ILE A 287 12.75 3.62 -5.82
N ARG A 288 12.02 2.61 -5.32
CA ARG A 288 12.05 1.24 -5.85
C ARG A 288 11.20 1.09 -7.09
N TYR A 289 10.05 1.74 -7.14
CA TYR A 289 9.30 1.95 -8.38
C TYR A 289 8.58 3.29 -8.38
N TRP A 290 8.25 3.74 -9.58
CA TRP A 290 7.43 4.93 -9.84
C TRP A 290 6.42 4.60 -10.94
N ARG A 291 5.14 4.85 -10.69
CA ARG A 291 4.04 4.58 -11.62
C ARG A 291 3.13 5.80 -11.73
N GLU A 292 2.93 6.27 -12.95
CA GLU A 292 1.96 7.33 -13.28
C GLU A 292 0.67 6.67 -13.76
N LEU A 293 -0.46 7.05 -13.17
CA LEU A 293 -1.80 6.53 -13.45
C LEU A 293 -2.71 7.62 -14.01
#